data_AF-A0A136Q8K0-F1
#
_entry.id   AF-A0A136Q8K0-F1
#
_cell.length_a   1.000
_cell.length_b   1.000
_cell.length_c   1.000
_cell.angle_alpha   90.00
_cell.angle_beta   90.00
_cell.angle_gamma   90.00
#
_symmetry.space_group_name_H-M   'P 1'
#
loop_
_entity.id
_entity.type
_entity.pdbx_description
1 polymer ?
#
loop_
_entity_poly.entity_id
_entity_poly.type
_entity_poly.pdbx_seq_one_letter_code
_entity_poly.pdbx_strand_id
1 'polypeptide(L)'
;GEGKTYTEAEIAELLQAEADRRVTAALKKQKREYEEKLSLSKLDEEQRKEAEKDLEIKRLNERISEMSTSINKGEVIKVLAARGLDPAFADIITIGDDIKEAQARIDTLDKLFKQAVEATVKKRIAGDAPAKGSGTGTPTTLKGMNVQQRAELYESNPELFRKLKGAE
;
A
#
# COMPACT_ATOMS: atom_id res chain seq x y z
N GLY A 1 -1.57 -4.94 -15.52
CA GLY A 1 -2.34 -4.40 -14.39
C GLY A 1 -3.66 -5.11 -14.40
N GLU A 2 -3.84 -6.07 -13.50
CA GLU A 2 -5.09 -6.83 -13.42
C GLU A 2 -5.98 -6.11 -12.42
N GLY A 3 -7.04 -5.47 -12.92
CA GLY A 3 -8.09 -4.93 -12.06
C GLY A 3 -8.84 -6.10 -11.42
N LYS A 4 -9.00 -6.06 -10.09
CA LYS A 4 -9.88 -6.99 -9.38
C LYS A 4 -11.28 -6.92 -10.01
N THR A 5 -11.71 -7.98 -10.67
CA THR A 5 -13.10 -8.17 -11.08
C THR A 5 -13.87 -8.75 -9.91
N TYR A 6 -14.68 -7.92 -9.25
CA TYR A 6 -15.59 -8.34 -8.20
C TYR A 6 -16.83 -8.97 -8.83
N THR A 7 -17.36 -10.04 -8.23
CA THR A 7 -18.66 -10.60 -8.59
C THR A 7 -19.78 -9.66 -8.18
N GLU A 8 -20.94 -9.73 -8.86
CA GLU A 8 -22.11 -8.92 -8.48
C GLU A 8 -22.53 -9.15 -7.01
N ALA A 9 -22.38 -10.39 -6.52
CA ALA A 9 -22.64 -10.74 -5.13
C ALA A 9 -21.69 -10.04 -4.15
N GLU A 10 -20.39 -10.03 -4.44
CA GLU A 10 -19.39 -9.32 -3.61
C GLU A 10 -19.62 -7.81 -3.60
N ILE A 11 -20.01 -7.22 -4.75
CA ILE A 11 -20.34 -5.79 -4.83
C ILE A 11 -21.58 -5.48 -3.98
N ALA A 12 -22.62 -6.31 -4.05
CA ALA A 12 -23.83 -6.14 -3.26
C ALA A 12 -23.55 -6.25 -1.75
N GLU A 13 -22.73 -7.21 -1.34
CA GLU A 13 -22.34 -7.39 0.06
C GLU A 13 -21.53 -6.19 0.59
N LEU A 14 -20.57 -5.70 -0.19
CA LEU A 14 -19.80 -4.50 0.17
C LEU A 14 -20.69 -3.25 0.27
N LEU A 15 -21.65 -3.09 -0.64
CA LEU A 15 -22.58 -1.97 -0.63
C LEU A 15 -23.50 -2.02 0.60
N GLN A 16 -23.99 -3.21 0.95
CA GLN A 16 -24.81 -3.41 2.12
C GLN A 16 -24.03 -3.15 3.42
N ALA A 17 -22.80 -3.68 3.54
CA ALA A 17 -21.94 -3.45 4.68
C ALA A 17 -21.62 -1.96 4.89
N GLU A 18 -21.36 -1.22 3.81
CA GLU A 18 -21.13 0.22 3.88
C GLU A 18 -22.41 1.00 4.24
N ALA A 19 -23.56 0.58 3.71
CA ALA A 19 -24.86 1.17 4.08
C ALA A 19 -25.16 0.97 5.57
N ASP A 20 -25.01 -0.25 6.08
CA ASP A 20 -25.23 -0.60 7.49
C ASP A 20 -24.27 0.17 8.41
N ARG A 21 -23.00 0.29 8.00
CA ARG A 21 -22.00 1.09 8.72
C ARG A 21 -22.41 2.56 8.82
N ARG A 22 -22.86 3.16 7.72
CA ARG A 22 -23.31 4.57 7.68
C ARG A 22 -24.56 4.79 8.53
N VAL A 23 -25.54 3.90 8.43
CA VAL A 23 -26.78 3.98 9.23
C VAL A 23 -26.46 3.85 10.71
N THR A 24 -25.63 2.88 11.09
CA THR A 24 -25.21 2.68 12.49
C THR A 24 -24.46 3.90 13.03
N ALA A 25 -23.54 4.46 12.25
CA ALA A 25 -22.81 5.67 12.63
C ALA A 25 -23.74 6.88 12.81
N ALA A 26 -24.70 7.07 11.89
CA ALA A 26 -25.68 8.15 11.96
C ALA A 26 -26.60 8.01 13.19
N LEU A 27 -27.11 6.79 13.45
CA LEU A 27 -27.93 6.50 14.63
C LEU A 27 -27.16 6.73 15.93
N LYS A 28 -25.90 6.29 16.00
CA LYS A 28 -25.04 6.51 17.18
C LYS A 28 -24.82 8.01 17.43
N LYS A 29 -24.58 8.78 16.37
CA LYS A 29 -24.43 10.24 16.46
C LYS A 29 -25.73 10.90 16.93
N GLN A 30 -26.86 10.56 16.31
CA GLN A 30 -28.17 11.10 16.68
C GLN A 30 -28.52 10.79 18.13
N LYS A 31 -28.26 9.55 18.58
CA LYS A 31 -28.50 9.14 19.96
C LYS A 31 -27.65 9.94 20.94
N ARG A 32 -26.35 10.13 20.65
CA ARG A 32 -25.45 10.97 21.48
C ARG A 32 -25.95 12.41 21.57
N GLU A 33 -26.29 13.03 20.44
CA GLU A 33 -26.79 14.42 20.42
C GLU A 33 -28.13 14.58 21.16
N TYR A 34 -29.01 13.58 21.06
CA TYR A 34 -30.26 13.56 21.80
C TYR A 34 -30.03 13.44 23.31
N GLU A 35 -29.16 12.52 23.74
CA GLU A 35 -28.80 12.34 25.15
C GLU A 35 -28.14 13.60 25.74
N GLU A 36 -27.25 14.26 25.00
CA GLU A 36 -26.64 15.54 25.40
C GLU A 36 -27.71 16.63 25.59
N LYS A 37 -28.61 16.81 24.62
CA LYS A 37 -29.70 17.79 24.70
C LYS A 37 -30.66 17.49 25.86
N LEU A 38 -31.00 16.22 26.06
CA LEU A 38 -31.85 15.79 27.15
C LEU A 38 -31.19 16.06 28.51
N SER A 39 -29.88 15.82 28.63
CA SER A 39 -29.12 16.11 29.84
C SER A 39 -29.13 17.60 30.16
N LEU A 40 -28.85 18.46 29.17
CA LEU A 40 -28.85 19.92 29.34
C LEU A 40 -30.25 20.48 29.70
N SER A 41 -31.32 19.89 29.18
CA SER A 41 -32.70 20.32 29.45
C SER A 41 -33.13 20.10 30.91
N LYS A 42 -32.46 19.21 31.65
CA LYS A 42 -32.75 18.89 33.05
C LYS A 42 -32.03 19.82 34.04
N LEU A 43 -31.12 20.67 33.56
CA LEU A 43 -30.32 21.58 34.37
C LEU A 43 -30.97 22.97 34.46
N ASP A 44 -30.72 23.66 35.58
CA ASP A 44 -31.03 25.08 35.73
C ASP A 44 -30.10 25.96 34.87
N GLU A 45 -30.31 27.28 34.86
CA GLU A 45 -29.64 28.17 33.91
C GLU A 45 -28.13 28.33 34.17
N GLU A 46 -27.69 28.34 35.42
CA GLU A 46 -26.27 28.41 35.76
C GLU A 46 -25.57 27.08 35.46
N GLN A 47 -26.17 25.95 35.89
CA GLN A 47 -25.65 24.62 35.65
C GLN A 47 -25.60 24.28 34.15
N ARG A 48 -26.60 24.70 33.37
CA ARG A 48 -26.63 24.49 31.93
C ARG A 48 -25.50 25.23 31.23
N LYS A 49 -25.22 26.46 31.63
CA LYS A 49 -24.14 27.27 31.03
C LYS A 49 -22.76 26.68 31.31
N GLU A 50 -22.55 26.09 32.48
CA GLU A 50 -21.32 25.36 32.80
C GLU A 50 -21.21 24.07 31.99
N ALA A 51 -22.28 23.25 31.98
CA ALA A 51 -22.33 22.01 31.21
C ALA A 51 -22.15 22.21 29.69
N GLU A 52 -22.68 23.29 29.13
CA GLU A 52 -22.47 23.66 27.72
C GLU A 52 -21.00 23.97 27.42
N LYS A 53 -20.31 24.67 28.32
CA LYS A 53 -18.87 24.94 28.17
C LYS A 53 -18.05 23.66 28.26
N ASP A 54 -18.37 22.79 29.21
CA ASP A 54 -17.67 21.52 29.38
C ASP A 54 -17.86 20.59 28.18
N LEU A 55 -19.08 20.54 27.63
CA LEU A 55 -19.35 19.81 26.39
C LEU A 55 -18.58 20.39 25.20
N GLU A 56 -18.48 21.71 25.11
CA GLU A 56 -17.71 22.35 24.04
C GLU A 56 -16.21 22.05 24.17
N ILE A 57 -15.65 22.15 25.37
CA ILE A 57 -14.25 21.76 25.66
C ILE A 57 -14.03 20.29 25.28
N LYS A 58 -14.96 19.41 25.64
CA LYS A 58 -14.88 17.99 25.28
C LYS A 58 -14.87 17.78 23.77
N ARG A 59 -15.75 18.46 23.03
CA ARG A 59 -15.80 18.39 21.55
C ARG A 59 -14.53 18.93 20.90
N LEU A 60 -13.99 20.03 21.42
CA LEU A 60 -12.72 20.59 20.95
C LEU A 60 -11.57 19.62 21.19
N ASN A 61 -11.51 18.99 22.38
CA ASN A 61 -10.50 17.98 22.69
C ASN A 61 -10.63 16.72 21.82
N GLU A 62 -11.85 16.23 21.58
CA GLU A 62 -12.11 15.13 20.64
C GLU A 62 -11.55 15.49 19.25
N ARG A 63 -11.85 16.70 18.76
CA ARG A 63 -11.40 17.16 17.44
C ARG A 63 -9.89 17.36 17.35
N ILE A 64 -9.25 17.86 18.40
CA ILE A 64 -7.78 17.98 18.48
C ILE A 64 -7.14 16.59 18.44
N SER A 65 -7.70 15.62 19.17
CA SER A 65 -7.21 14.24 19.19
C SER A 65 -7.32 13.58 17.81
N GLU A 66 -8.46 13.74 17.12
CA GLU A 66 -8.65 13.26 15.75
C GLU A 66 -7.63 13.87 14.78
N MET A 67 -7.43 15.19 14.86
CA MET A 67 -6.47 15.89 14.00
C MET A 67 -5.03 15.45 14.27
N SER A 68 -4.65 15.31 15.54
CA SER A 68 -3.33 14.81 15.94
C SER A 68 -3.08 13.40 15.39
N THR A 69 -4.08 12.52 15.49
CA THR A 69 -4.01 11.16 14.93
C THR A 69 -3.82 11.19 13.42
N SER A 70 -4.54 12.06 12.70
CA SER A 70 -4.39 12.22 11.25
C SER A 70 -3.01 12.74 10.86
N ILE A 71 -2.46 13.72 11.59
CA ILE A 71 -1.11 14.26 11.36
C ILE A 71 -0.08 13.15 11.56
N ASN A 72 -0.15 12.45 12.69
CA ASN A 72 0.77 11.37 13.03
C ASN A 72 0.72 10.25 11.99
N LYS A 73 -0.47 9.87 11.50
CA LYS A 73 -0.62 8.89 10.42
C LYS A 73 0.09 9.35 9.14
N GLY A 74 -0.02 10.63 8.77
CA GLY A 74 0.69 11.20 7.63
C GLY A 74 2.21 11.09 7.77
N GLU A 75 2.76 11.37 8.96
CA GLU A 75 4.19 11.22 9.22
C GLU A 75 4.64 9.75 9.16
N VAL A 76 3.85 8.83 9.71
CA VAL A 76 4.10 7.38 9.61
C VAL A 76 4.14 6.92 8.14
N ILE A 77 3.22 7.39 7.31
CA ILE A 77 3.22 7.09 5.86
C ILE A 77 4.50 7.56 5.19
N LYS A 78 4.98 8.78 5.50
CA LYS A 78 6.25 9.30 4.95
C LYS A 78 7.44 8.43 5.37
N VAL A 79 7.47 8.02 6.64
CA VAL A 79 8.51 7.17 7.25
C VAL A 79 8.53 5.76 6.63
N LEU A 80 7.36 5.21 6.30
CA LEU A 80 7.21 3.94 5.58
C LEU A 80 7.70 4.06 4.13
N ALA A 81 7.27 5.10 3.41
CA ALA A 81 7.69 5.36 2.03
C ALA A 81 9.20 5.53 1.91
N ALA A 82 9.83 6.26 2.85
CA ALA A 82 11.28 6.44 2.91
C ALA A 82 12.04 5.11 3.11
N ARG A 83 11.40 4.09 3.69
CA ARG A 83 11.94 2.73 3.87
C ARG A 83 11.54 1.76 2.75
N GLY A 84 10.83 2.23 1.73
CA GLY A 84 10.32 1.39 0.65
C GLY A 84 9.19 0.44 1.07
N LEU A 85 8.51 0.74 2.18
CA LEU A 85 7.38 -0.02 2.70
C LEU A 85 6.06 0.57 2.20
N ASP A 86 5.05 -0.28 2.05
CA ASP A 86 3.71 0.12 1.57
C ASP A 86 3.04 1.09 2.57
N PRO A 87 2.52 2.25 2.12
CA PRO A 87 1.74 3.18 2.97
C PRO A 87 0.58 2.52 3.73
N ALA A 88 0.01 1.43 3.21
CA ALA A 88 -1.06 0.69 3.86
C ALA A 88 -0.64 0.09 5.22
N PHE A 89 0.67 -0.06 5.49
CA PHE A 89 1.14 -0.45 6.82
C PHE A 89 0.81 0.58 7.91
N ALA A 90 0.56 1.85 7.56
CA ALA A 90 0.22 2.88 8.53
C ALA A 90 -1.07 2.58 9.31
N ASP A 91 -2.02 1.87 8.70
CA ASP A 91 -3.28 1.46 9.32
C ASP A 91 -3.14 0.26 10.28
N ILE A 92 -1.95 -0.34 10.34
CA ILE A 92 -1.67 -1.56 11.10
C ILE A 92 -0.72 -1.29 12.28
N ILE A 93 0.02 -0.19 12.24
CA ILE A 93 1.02 0.16 13.26
C ILE A 93 0.37 0.47 14.62
N THR A 94 -0.90 0.90 14.64
CA THR A 94 -1.65 1.05 15.88
C THR A 94 -2.32 -0.27 16.26
N ILE A 95 -2.24 -0.65 17.53
CA ILE A 95 -3.05 -1.72 18.13
C ILE A 95 -4.12 -1.02 18.97
N GLY A 96 -5.38 -1.16 18.58
CA GLY A 96 -6.52 -0.66 19.35
C GLY A 96 -7.06 -1.72 20.31
N ASP A 97 -8.12 -1.37 21.02
CA ASP A 97 -8.72 -2.18 22.09
C ASP A 97 -9.75 -3.21 21.56
N ASP A 98 -10.11 -3.12 20.28
CA ASP A 98 -11.06 -4.01 19.61
C ASP A 98 -10.34 -5.19 18.93
N ILE A 99 -10.59 -6.40 19.44
CA ILE A 99 -10.00 -7.65 18.96
C ILE A 99 -10.40 -7.96 17.50
N LYS A 100 -11.62 -7.61 17.07
CA LYS A 100 -12.04 -7.84 15.68
C LYS A 100 -11.30 -6.89 14.73
N GLU A 101 -11.12 -5.65 15.16
CA GLU A 101 -10.33 -4.67 14.40
C GLU A 101 -8.85 -5.08 14.35
N ALA A 102 -8.31 -5.61 15.45
CA ALA A 102 -6.96 -6.16 15.51
C ALA A 102 -6.77 -7.34 14.53
N GLN A 103 -7.75 -8.25 14.42
CA GLN A 103 -7.70 -9.35 13.46
C GLN A 103 -7.67 -8.85 12.02
N ALA A 104 -8.52 -7.87 11.66
CA ALA A 104 -8.51 -7.29 10.32
C ALA A 104 -7.18 -6.60 9.97
N ARG A 105 -6.54 -5.95 10.96
CA ARG A 105 -5.19 -5.38 10.81
C ARG A 105 -4.15 -6.48 10.59
N ILE A 106 -4.20 -7.58 11.34
CA ILE A 106 -3.31 -8.75 11.17
C ILE A 106 -3.44 -9.34 9.76
N ASP A 107 -4.66 -9.54 9.27
CA ASP A 107 -4.89 -10.08 7.91
C ASP A 107 -4.30 -9.16 6.83
N THR A 108 -4.42 -7.84 7.05
CA THR A 108 -3.82 -6.83 6.17
C THR A 108 -2.29 -6.88 6.23
N LEU A 109 -1.71 -7.06 7.42
CA LEU A 109 -0.26 -7.17 7.64
C LEU A 109 0.32 -8.39 6.91
N ASP A 110 -0.29 -9.56 7.10
CA ASP A 110 0.13 -10.82 6.47
C ASP A 110 0.16 -10.69 4.94
N LYS A 111 -0.89 -10.10 4.36
CA LYS A 111 -0.96 -9.84 2.91
C LYS A 111 0.14 -8.91 2.44
N LEU A 112 0.29 -7.74 3.05
CA LEU A 112 1.29 -6.75 2.63
C LEU A 112 2.71 -7.27 2.81
N PHE A 113 2.97 -8.03 3.88
CA PHE A 113 4.27 -8.67 4.12
C PHE A 113 4.60 -9.69 3.03
N LYS A 114 3.66 -10.59 2.69
CA LYS A 114 3.84 -11.55 1.59
C LYS A 114 4.12 -10.85 0.27
N GLN A 115 3.39 -9.77 -0.05
CA GLN A 115 3.62 -8.97 -1.24
C GLN A 115 5.01 -8.32 -1.26
N ALA A 116 5.46 -7.76 -0.13
CA ALA A 116 6.79 -7.17 -0.01
C ALA A 116 7.90 -8.22 -0.17
N VAL A 117 7.72 -9.41 0.41
CA VAL A 117 8.65 -10.55 0.25
C VAL A 117 8.67 -11.01 -1.20
N GLU A 118 7.52 -11.23 -1.84
CA GLU A 118 7.44 -11.59 -3.25
C GLU A 118 8.12 -10.56 -4.15
N ALA A 119 7.87 -9.27 -3.93
CA ALA A 119 8.49 -8.20 -4.70
C ALA A 119 10.02 -8.22 -4.55
N THR A 120 10.50 -8.47 -3.33
CA THR A 120 11.94 -8.59 -3.03
C THR A 120 12.53 -9.84 -3.70
N VAL A 121 11.86 -10.99 -3.62
CA VAL A 121 12.27 -12.24 -4.26
C VAL A 121 12.28 -12.09 -5.78
N LYS A 122 11.25 -11.48 -6.38
CA LYS A 122 11.19 -11.19 -7.83
C LYS A 122 12.32 -10.27 -8.25
N LYS A 123 12.62 -9.21 -7.49
CA LYS A 123 13.79 -8.34 -7.74
C LYS A 123 15.10 -9.12 -7.64
N ARG A 124 15.23 -10.03 -6.67
CA ARG A 124 16.42 -10.87 -6.52
C ARG A 124 16.57 -11.84 -7.69
N ILE A 125 15.51 -12.55 -8.07
CA ILE A 125 15.51 -13.46 -9.23
C ILE A 125 15.78 -12.69 -10.53
N ALA A 126 15.22 -11.49 -10.69
CA ALA A 126 15.49 -10.63 -11.85
C ALA A 126 16.92 -10.05 -11.85
N GLY A 127 17.49 -9.79 -10.67
CA GLY A 127 18.86 -9.32 -10.49
C GLY A 127 19.93 -10.43 -10.56
N ASP A 128 19.56 -11.67 -10.26
CA ASP A 128 20.37 -12.88 -10.42
C ASP A 128 20.23 -13.51 -11.82
N ALA A 129 19.37 -12.98 -12.68
CA ALA A 129 19.42 -13.33 -14.09
C ALA A 129 20.81 -12.88 -14.60
N PRO A 130 21.70 -13.80 -15.03
CA PRO A 130 22.91 -13.39 -15.71
C PRO A 130 22.45 -12.53 -16.87
N ALA A 131 23.04 -11.34 -17.03
CA ALA A 131 22.80 -10.50 -18.19
C ALA A 131 22.76 -11.41 -19.42
N LYS A 132 21.56 -11.53 -20.00
CA LYS A 132 21.29 -12.40 -21.15
C LYS A 132 22.40 -12.11 -22.15
N GLY A 133 23.27 -13.11 -22.36
CA GLY A 133 24.65 -12.93 -22.81
C GLY A 133 24.88 -11.73 -23.72
N SER A 134 25.42 -10.65 -23.15
CA SER A 134 26.40 -9.87 -23.89
C SER A 134 27.64 -10.74 -23.94
N GLY A 135 27.67 -11.65 -24.92
CA GLY A 135 28.84 -12.45 -25.24
C GLY A 135 29.97 -11.52 -25.62
N THR A 136 30.71 -11.04 -24.64
CA THR A 136 32.08 -10.53 -24.77
C THR A 136 33.08 -11.70 -24.89
N GLY A 137 32.60 -12.91 -25.18
CA GLY A 137 33.41 -13.96 -25.75
C GLY A 137 33.60 -13.63 -27.23
N THR A 138 34.80 -13.14 -27.59
CA THR A 138 35.26 -13.08 -28.96
C THR A 138 34.93 -14.43 -29.61
N PRO A 139 34.04 -14.48 -30.61
CA PRO A 139 33.63 -15.76 -31.16
C PRO A 139 34.85 -16.51 -31.71
N THR A 140 35.03 -17.75 -31.29
CA THR A 140 36.20 -18.56 -31.68
C THR A 140 36.00 -19.30 -33.00
N THR A 141 34.77 -19.30 -33.56
CA THR A 141 34.42 -19.89 -34.86
C THR A 141 33.25 -19.15 -35.53
N LEU A 142 33.15 -19.22 -36.86
CA LEU A 142 32.06 -18.59 -37.64
C LEU A 142 30.74 -19.40 -37.62
N LYS A 143 30.81 -20.70 -37.34
CA LYS A 143 29.67 -21.64 -37.40
C LYS A 143 28.54 -21.32 -36.41
N GLY A 144 28.84 -20.58 -35.33
CA GLY A 144 27.87 -20.14 -34.33
C GLY A 144 27.23 -18.76 -34.60
N MET A 145 27.67 -18.05 -35.64
CA MET A 145 27.18 -16.70 -35.94
C MET A 145 26.06 -16.72 -36.98
N ASN A 146 25.05 -15.88 -36.77
CA ASN A 146 24.06 -15.60 -37.81
C ASN A 146 24.63 -14.65 -38.90
N VAL A 147 23.89 -14.48 -39.99
CA VAL A 147 24.34 -13.68 -41.16
C VAL A 147 24.64 -12.22 -40.78
N GLN A 148 23.86 -11.63 -39.88
CA GLN A 148 24.03 -10.24 -39.43
C GLN A 148 25.31 -10.09 -38.58
N GLN A 149 25.55 -11.00 -37.65
CA GLN A 149 26.75 -11.03 -36.81
C GLN A 149 28.03 -11.23 -37.66
N ARG A 150 27.94 -12.01 -38.74
CA ARG A 150 29.05 -12.19 -39.68
C ARG A 150 29.34 -10.93 -40.49
N ALA A 151 28.30 -10.19 -40.90
CA ALA A 151 28.44 -8.92 -41.60
C ALA A 151 29.04 -7.84 -40.68
N GLU A 152 28.52 -7.72 -39.46
CA GLU A 152 29.05 -6.81 -38.44
C GLU A 152 30.50 -7.14 -38.09
N LEU A 153 30.87 -8.43 -37.98
CA LEU A 153 32.25 -8.83 -37.74
C LEU A 153 33.17 -8.50 -38.92
N TYR A 154 32.69 -8.66 -40.15
CA TYR A 154 33.45 -8.32 -41.35
C TYR A 154 33.71 -6.80 -41.43
N GLU A 155 32.74 -5.98 -41.06
CA GLU A 155 32.87 -4.51 -41.08
C GLU A 155 33.69 -3.97 -39.91
N SER A 156 33.48 -4.49 -38.70
CA SER A 156 34.13 -4.01 -37.48
C SER A 156 35.53 -4.60 -37.25
N ASN A 157 35.78 -5.83 -37.69
CA ASN A 157 37.08 -6.49 -37.52
C ASN A 157 37.41 -7.49 -38.67
N PRO A 158 37.79 -6.95 -39.85
CA PRO A 158 38.07 -7.76 -41.04
C PRO A 158 39.18 -8.80 -40.85
N GLU A 159 40.20 -8.51 -40.05
CA GLU A 159 41.32 -9.43 -39.79
C GLU A 159 40.88 -10.64 -38.97
N LEU A 160 40.09 -10.42 -37.92
CA LEU A 160 39.54 -11.48 -37.11
C LEU A 160 38.58 -12.36 -37.93
N PHE A 161 37.74 -11.74 -38.76
CA PHE A 161 36.87 -12.48 -39.68
C PHE A 161 37.69 -13.40 -40.61
N ARG A 162 38.77 -12.88 -41.21
CA ARG A 162 39.64 -13.66 -42.11
C ARG A 162 40.34 -14.81 -41.39
N LYS A 163 40.78 -14.59 -40.15
CA LYS A 163 41.41 -15.62 -39.31
C LYS A 163 40.43 -16.73 -38.95
N LEU A 164 39.19 -16.39 -38.58
CA LEU A 164 38.16 -17.37 -38.25
C LEU A 164 37.65 -18.13 -39.48
N LYS A 165 37.64 -17.50 -40.66
CA LYS A 165 37.30 -18.15 -41.95
C LYS A 165 38.38 -19.13 -42.41
N GLY A 166 39.66 -18.83 -42.14
CA GLY A 166 40.79 -19.70 -42.51
C GLY A 166 41.03 -20.87 -41.53
N ALA A 167 40.31 -20.91 -40.42
CA ALA A 167 40.38 -21.96 -39.41
C ALA A 167 39.24 -22.99 -39.50
N GLU A 168 38.35 -22.86 -40.49
CA GLU A 168 37.33 -23.86 -40.85
C GLU A 168 37.89 -24.98 -41.73
#